data_AF-A0A8T2IE24-F1
#
_entry.id   AF-A0A8T2IE24-F1
#
_cell.length_a   1.000
_cell.length_b   1.000
_cell.length_c   1.000
_cell.angle_alpha   90.00
_cell.angle_beta   90.00
_cell.angle_gamma   90.00
#
_symmetry.space_group_name_H-M   'P 1'
#
loop_
_entity.id
_entity.type
_entity.pdbx_description
1 polymer ?
#
loop_
_entity_poly.entity_id
_entity_poly.type
_entity_poly.pdbx_seq_one_letter_code
_entity_poly.pdbx_strand_id
1 'polypeptide(L)'
;VSPLEIPTSVFGEKLKEQVEERLSFYETGEAPRKNLDVMKEAQIEATEVASEIKRKLEKKEKKRKKREKRRLEALAAAEEEEEQTPKKKSKENGE
;
A
#
# COMPACT_ATOMS: atom_id res chain seq x y z
N VAL A 1 2.01 -2.49 15.00
CA VAL A 1 2.91 -2.12 13.89
C VAL A 1 3.52 -0.78 14.18
N SER A 2 4.73 -0.82 14.73
CA SER A 2 5.56 0.34 15.02
C SER A 2 5.85 1.10 13.71
N PRO A 3 5.97 2.45 13.68
CA PRO A 3 6.32 3.18 12.46
C PRO A 3 7.62 2.69 11.80
N LEU A 4 8.55 2.15 12.61
CA LEU A 4 9.82 1.58 12.17
C LEU A 4 9.71 0.19 11.49
N GLU A 5 8.54 -0.46 11.53
CA GLU A 5 8.34 -1.78 10.89
C GLU A 5 7.97 -1.66 9.40
N ILE A 6 7.63 -0.47 8.92
CA ILE A 6 7.35 -0.25 7.50
C ILE A 6 8.70 -0.01 6.80
N PRO A 7 9.14 -0.92 5.92
CA PRO A 7 10.40 -0.75 5.22
C PRO A 7 10.33 0.49 4.33
N THR A 8 11.34 1.36 4.45
CA THR A 8 11.52 2.58 3.65
C THR A 8 12.96 2.70 3.18
N SER A 9 13.21 3.42 2.08
CA SER A 9 14.55 3.66 1.54
C SER A 9 15.26 4.88 2.15
N VAL A 10 14.56 5.66 2.98
CA VAL A 10 15.00 6.97 3.50
C VAL A 10 16.40 6.93 4.14
N PHE A 11 16.68 5.94 5.00
CA PHE A 11 17.99 5.83 5.64
C PHE A 11 19.13 5.62 4.64
N GLY A 12 18.88 4.81 3.59
CA GLY A 12 19.86 4.57 2.54
C GLY A 12 20.11 5.80 1.68
N GLU A 13 19.05 6.54 1.36
CA GLU A 13 19.11 7.80 0.61
C GLU A 13 19.92 8.86 1.38
N LYS A 14 19.62 9.08 2.67
CA LYS A 14 20.38 10.00 3.53
C LYS A 14 21.85 9.61 3.70
N LEU A 15 22.13 8.31 3.83
CA LEU A 15 23.50 7.82 3.90
C LEU A 15 24.25 8.04 2.58
N LYS A 16 23.57 7.86 1.43
CA LYS A 16 24.14 8.12 0.11
C LYS A 16 24.48 9.61 -0.05
N GLU A 17 23.55 10.50 0.29
CA GLU A 17 23.78 11.96 0.30
C GLU A 17 24.99 12.33 1.17
N GLN A 18 25.08 11.78 2.39
CA GLN A 18 26.21 12.05 3.28
C GLN A 18 27.55 11.56 2.69
N VAL A 19 27.56 10.43 1.98
CA VAL A 19 28.75 9.93 1.31
C VAL A 19 29.12 10.84 0.15
N GLU A 20 28.15 11.33 -0.62
CA GLU A 20 28.38 12.30 -1.69
C GLU A 20 28.97 13.62 -1.14
N GLU A 21 28.50 14.11 0.01
CA GLU A 21 29.10 15.27 0.70
C GLU A 21 30.55 14.99 1.16
N ARG A 22 30.84 13.78 1.63
CA ARG A 22 32.21 13.39 1.99
C ARG A 22 33.13 13.34 0.77
N LEU A 23 32.60 12.98 -0.39
CA LEU A 23 33.36 12.98 -1.64
C LEU A 23 33.57 14.42 -2.14
N SER A 24 32.54 15.26 -2.09
CA SER A 24 32.64 16.66 -2.52
C SER A 24 33.62 17.48 -1.67
N PHE A 25 33.81 17.12 -0.39
CA PHE A 25 34.85 17.72 0.46
C PHE A 25 36.24 17.73 -0.19
N TYR A 26 36.60 16.70 -0.96
CA TYR A 26 37.90 16.64 -1.64
C TYR A 26 38.03 17.64 -2.79
N GLU A 27 36.92 18.12 -3.33
CA GLU A 27 36.88 19.09 -4.43
C GLU A 27 36.65 20.51 -3.92
N THR A 28 35.74 20.68 -2.95
CA THR A 28 35.26 22.01 -2.50
C THR A 28 35.84 22.43 -1.16
N GLY A 29 36.33 21.48 -0.34
CA GLY A 29 36.72 21.72 1.04
C GLY A 29 35.55 21.93 2.00
N GLU A 30 34.29 21.80 1.55
CA GLU A 30 33.11 21.94 2.39
C GLU A 30 32.97 20.76 3.35
N ALA A 31 32.95 21.03 4.65
CA ALA A 31 32.86 19.97 5.65
C ALA A 31 31.50 19.25 5.56
N PRO A 32 31.49 17.90 5.45
CA PRO A 32 30.26 17.14 5.33
C PRO A 32 29.46 17.15 6.64
N ARG A 33 28.15 16.91 6.56
CA ARG A 33 27.29 16.84 7.76
C ARG A 33 27.73 15.72 8.71
N LYS A 34 27.46 15.91 10.01
CA LYS A 34 27.70 14.87 11.04
C LYS A 34 26.68 13.75 10.90
N ASN A 35 27.13 12.51 11.07
CA ASN A 35 26.26 11.33 10.96
C ASN A 35 25.09 11.33 11.97
N LEU A 36 25.31 11.83 13.20
CA LEU A 36 24.23 11.97 14.18
C LEU A 36 23.07 12.83 13.66
N ASP A 37 23.38 13.92 12.98
CA ASP A 37 22.36 14.84 12.48
C ASP A 37 21.66 14.23 11.26
N VAL A 38 22.44 13.60 10.35
CA VAL A 38 21.90 12.82 9.21
C VAL A 38 20.95 11.72 9.68
N MET A 39 21.28 11.00 10.75
CA MET A 39 20.43 9.93 11.28
C MET A 39 19.16 10.45 11.96
N LYS A 40 19.22 11.60 12.63
CA LYS A 40 18.03 12.26 13.19
C LYS A 40 17.08 12.71 12.09
N GLU A 41 17.61 13.35 11.05
CA GLU A 41 16.83 13.73 9.87
C GLU A 41 16.21 12.51 9.20
N ALA A 42 16.99 11.44 8.99
CA ALA A 42 16.51 10.18 8.43
C ALA A 42 15.38 9.57 9.26
N GLN A 43 15.49 9.62 10.60
CA GLN A 43 14.45 9.11 11.48
C GLN A 43 13.14 9.89 11.34
N ILE A 44 13.20 11.23 11.33
CA ILE A 44 12.02 12.07 11.17
C ILE A 44 11.34 11.75 9.83
N GLU A 45 12.09 11.80 8.74
CA GLU A 45 11.56 11.54 7.40
C GLU A 45 11.04 10.11 7.23
N ALA A 46 11.73 9.10 7.77
CA ALA A 46 11.28 7.72 7.72
C ALA A 46 9.95 7.53 8.46
N THR A 47 9.75 8.21 9.59
CA THR A 47 8.47 8.13 10.32
C THR A 47 7.32 8.75 9.53
N GLU A 48 7.56 9.87 8.84
CA GLU A 48 6.57 10.53 8.00
C GLU A 48 6.19 9.65 6.80
N VAL A 49 7.19 9.16 6.06
CA VAL A 49 7.00 8.28 4.90
C VAL A 49 6.29 6.99 5.31
N ALA A 50 6.70 6.36 6.42
CA ALA A 50 6.03 5.18 6.95
C ALA A 50 4.57 5.45 7.29
N SER A 51 4.27 6.60 7.92
CA SER A 51 2.89 6.98 8.24
C SER A 51 2.03 7.16 6.98
N GLU A 52 2.60 7.71 5.91
CA GLU A 52 1.92 7.91 4.64
C GLU A 52 1.66 6.59 3.92
N ILE A 53 2.66 5.70 3.89
CA ILE A 53 2.53 4.34 3.34
C ILE A 53 1.41 3.59 4.08
N LYS A 54 1.40 3.65 5.42
CA LYS A 54 0.35 3.02 6.23
C LYS A 54 -1.04 3.52 5.85
N ARG A 55 -1.23 4.85 5.78
CA ARG A 55 -2.51 5.46 5.36
C ARG A 55 -2.93 5.02 3.96
N LYS A 56 -2.00 4.93 3.01
CA LYS A 56 -2.27 4.44 1.65
C LYS A 56 -2.69 2.98 1.64
N LEU A 57 -2.03 2.12 2.42
CA LEU A 57 -2.37 0.70 2.55
C LEU A 57 -3.76 0.50 3.16
N GLU A 58 -4.06 1.18 4.27
CA GLU A 58 -5.36 1.12 4.94
C GLU A 58 -6.50 1.57 3.99
N LYS A 59 -6.28 2.67 3.26
CA LYS A 59 -7.25 3.17 2.27
C LYS A 59 -7.47 2.17 1.13
N LYS A 60 -6.40 1.55 0.63
CA LYS A 60 -6.45 0.53 -0.43
C LYS A 60 -7.19 -0.71 0.04
N GLU A 61 -6.93 -1.18 1.26
CA GLU A 61 -7.61 -2.32 1.88
C GLU A 61 -9.10 -2.05 2.08
N LYS A 62 -9.47 -0.89 2.63
CA LYS A 62 -10.87 -0.48 2.79
C LYS A 62 -11.62 -0.44 1.45
N LYS A 63 -10.98 0.08 0.41
CA LYS A 63 -11.55 0.09 -0.96
C LYS A 63 -11.73 -1.34 -1.50
N ARG A 64 -10.76 -2.23 -1.26
CA ARG A 64 -10.83 -3.65 -1.66
C ARG A 64 -12.00 -4.36 -0.99
N LYS A 65 -12.10 -4.27 0.34
CA LYS A 65 -13.21 -4.86 1.13
C LYS A 65 -14.58 -4.36 0.69
N LYS A 66 -14.73 -3.05 0.43
CA LYS A 66 -15.99 -2.49 -0.07
C LYS A 66 -16.39 -3.03 -1.45
N ARG A 67 -15.42 -3.20 -2.36
CA ARG A 67 -15.66 -3.75 -3.70
C ARG A 67 -16.04 -5.24 -3.62
N GLU A 68 -15.37 -5.99 -2.76
CA GLU A 68 -15.62 -7.40 -2.53
C GLU A 68 -17.01 -7.64 -1.94
N LYS A 69 -17.40 -6.88 -0.91
CA LYS A 69 -18.76 -6.93 -0.33
C LYS A 69 -19.84 -6.71 -1.38
N ARG A 70 -19.71 -5.68 -2.22
CA ARG A 70 -20.65 -5.40 -3.31
C ARG A 70 -20.71 -6.51 -4.37
N ARG A 71 -19.57 -7.15 -4.65
CA ARG A 71 -19.52 -8.27 -5.59
C ARG A 71 -20.24 -9.49 -5.03
N LEU A 72 -20.04 -9.81 -3.75
CA LEU A 72 -20.73 -10.90 -3.07
C LEU A 72 -22.25 -10.64 -3.00
N GLU A 73 -22.67 -9.41 -2.67
CA GLU A 73 -24.08 -9.01 -2.68
C GLU A 73 -24.72 -9.15 -4.07
N ALA A 74 -24.02 -8.75 -5.13
CA ALA A 74 -24.51 -8.88 -6.50
C ALA A 74 -24.60 -10.34 -6.99
N LEU A 75 -23.66 -11.20 -6.56
CA LEU A 75 -23.71 -12.63 -6.88
C LEU A 75 -24.88 -13.31 -6.16
N ALA A 76 -25.11 -13.00 -4.88
CA ALA A 76 -26.23 -13.54 -4.13
C ALA A 76 -27.59 -13.12 -4.75
N ALA A 77 -27.74 -11.86 -5.16
CA ALA A 77 -28.96 -11.39 -5.81
C ALA A 77 -29.23 -12.06 -7.17
N ALA A 78 -28.18 -12.37 -7.93
CA ALA A 78 -28.33 -13.07 -9.21
C ALA A 78 -28.73 -14.55 -9.04
N GLU A 79 -28.26 -15.20 -7.97
CA GLU A 79 -28.61 -16.59 -7.64
C GLU A 79 -30.09 -16.68 -7.18
N GLU A 80 -30.56 -15.71 -6.39
CA GLU A 80 -31.98 -15.59 -6.00
C GLU A 80 -32.92 -15.30 -7.19
N GLU A 81 -32.46 -14.59 -8.22
CA GLU A 81 -33.23 -14.38 -9.47
C GLU A 81 -33.27 -15.65 -10.35
N GLU A 82 -32.19 -16.42 -10.43
CA GLU A 82 -32.17 -17.68 -11.20
C GLU A 82 -33.11 -18.73 -10.59
N GLU A 83 -33.19 -18.83 -9.27
CA GLU A 83 -34.06 -19.77 -8.56
C GLU A 83 -35.56 -19.42 -8.70
N GLN A 84 -35.90 -18.15 -9.02
CA GLN A 84 -37.27 -17.68 -9.23
C GLN A 84 -37.77 -17.74 -10.68
N THR A 85 -36.94 -18.15 -11.65
CA THR A 85 -37.41 -18.37 -13.03
C THR A 85 -37.97 -19.80 -13.22
N PRO A 86 -39.26 -19.97 -13.55
CA PRO A 86 -39.86 -21.30 -13.64
C PRO A 86 -39.40 -22.03 -14.91
N LYS A 87 -38.83 -23.23 -14.74
CA LYS A 87 -38.65 -24.26 -15.77
C LYS A 87 -39.95 -24.45 -16.56
N LYS A 88 -40.06 -23.82 -17.73
CA LYS A 88 -41.15 -24.05 -18.68
C LYS A 88 -40.59 -24.62 -19.98
N LYS A 89 -40.48 -25.95 -20.05
CA LYS A 89 -40.67 -26.81 -21.25
C LYS A 89 -40.23 -28.26 -21.01
N SER A 90 -41.21 -29.15 -20.80
CA SER A 90 -41.35 -30.42 -21.52
C SER A 90 -42.68 -31.08 -21.13
N LYS A 91 -43.78 -30.72 -21.83
CA LYS A 91 -44.92 -31.61 -22.02
C LYS A 91 -44.60 -32.41 -23.29
N GLU A 92 -44.32 -33.69 -23.14
CA GLU A 92 -44.43 -34.67 -24.22
C GLU A 92 -45.59 -35.59 -23.85
N ASN A 93 -46.53 -35.74 -24.78
CA ASN A 93 -47.76 -36.51 -24.67
C ASN A 93 -47.51 -38.01 -24.88
N GLY A 94 -48.36 -38.84 -24.27
CA GLY A 94 -48.45 -40.30 -24.44
C GLY A 94 -48.58 -40.93 -23.05
N GLU A 95 -49.68 -41.56 -22.66
CA GLU A 95 -50.63 -42.44 -23.36
C GLU A 95 -52.00 -42.37 -22.66
#